data_AF-A0A9P6RFW4-F1
#
_entry.id   AF-A0A9P6RFW4-F1
#
_cell.length_a   1.000
_cell.length_b   1.000
_cell.length_c   1.000
_cell.angle_alpha   90.00
_cell.angle_beta   90.00
_cell.angle_gamma   90.00
#
_symmetry.space_group_name_H-M   'P 1'
#
loop_
_entity.id
_entity.type
_entity.pdbx_description
1 polymer ?
#
loop_
_entity_poly.entity_id
_entity_poly.type
_entity_poly.pdbx_seq_one_letter_code
_entity_poly.pdbx_strand_id
1 'polypeptide(L)'
;MKEFLLRNLHGDVEGTCSGRVGFIICVLNVTNISPGKVLSGSGLAEFVVQYQAIVFKPYKGEVVDAIVTSVNQIGFFADVGPLQVFVAQKLMPNDFKFDSNGPCYRGDDQMIEKNGQVRLKIVGLKYQATQINAVGTIKEDYLGQIQ
;
A
#
# COMPACT_ATOMS: atom_id res chain seq x y z
N MET A 1 32.61 1.49 10.04
CA MET A 1 32.17 2.23 8.83
C MET A 1 31.10 1.47 8.05
N LYS A 2 31.35 0.24 7.58
CA LYS A 2 30.34 -0.56 6.84
C LYS A 2 29.02 -0.73 7.61
N GLU A 3 29.08 -1.10 8.89
CA GLU A 3 27.88 -1.23 9.74
C GLU A 3 27.09 0.07 9.90
N PHE A 4 27.78 1.22 9.92
CA PHE A 4 27.14 2.53 9.99
C PHE A 4 26.38 2.84 8.70
N LEU A 5 27.00 2.56 7.54
CA LEU A 5 26.34 2.72 6.24
C LEU A 5 25.12 1.79 6.12
N LEU A 6 25.21 0.55 6.59
CA LEU A 6 24.07 -0.38 6.59
C LEU A 6 22.95 0.13 7.48
N ARG A 7 23.25 0.58 8.70
CA ARG A 7 22.24 1.13 9.61
C ARG A 7 21.52 2.33 9.00
N ASN A 8 22.26 3.26 8.40
CA ASN A 8 21.67 4.42 7.75
C ASN A 8 20.84 4.01 6.55
N LEU A 9 21.33 3.08 5.71
CA LEU A 9 20.57 2.56 4.58
C LEU A 9 19.21 2.02 5.03
N HIS A 10 19.17 1.13 6.04
CA HIS A 10 17.92 0.59 6.56
C HIS A 10 16.98 1.69 7.06
N GLY A 11 17.50 2.64 7.84
CA GLY A 11 16.70 3.75 8.37
C GLY A 11 16.18 4.73 7.30
N ASP A 12 16.93 4.92 6.22
CA ASP A 12 16.61 5.90 5.19
C ASP A 12 15.65 5.34 4.12
N VAL A 13 15.66 4.03 3.87
CA VAL A 13 14.89 3.43 2.76
C VAL A 13 13.73 2.55 3.18
N GLU A 14 13.81 1.82 4.30
CA GLU A 14 12.73 0.92 4.70
C GLU A 14 11.49 1.71 5.14
N GLY A 15 10.31 1.30 4.66
CA GLY A 15 9.06 2.01 4.87
C GLY A 15 8.86 3.24 3.98
N THR A 16 9.86 3.64 3.18
CA THR A 16 9.67 4.71 2.21
C THR A 16 8.86 4.24 1.00
N CYS A 17 8.27 5.20 0.28
CA CYS A 17 7.49 4.93 -0.91
C CYS A 17 7.85 5.93 -2.01
N SER A 18 8.00 5.45 -3.24
CA SER A 18 8.13 6.29 -4.43
C SER A 18 7.22 5.79 -5.55
N GLY A 19 6.78 6.70 -6.44
CA GLY A 19 5.95 6.29 -7.58
C GLY A 19 6.66 5.36 -8.58
N ARG A 20 8.00 5.37 -8.62
CA ARG A 20 8.77 4.54 -9.53
C ARG A 20 8.86 3.09 -9.04
N VAL A 21 9.20 2.87 -7.78
CA VAL A 21 9.47 1.52 -7.23
C VAL A 21 8.33 0.97 -6.36
N GLY A 22 7.42 1.80 -5.85
CA GLY A 22 6.42 1.42 -4.87
C GLY A 22 6.91 1.61 -3.44
N PHE A 23 6.33 0.84 -2.51
CA PHE A 23 6.72 0.79 -1.10
C PHE A 23 7.92 -0.13 -0.93
N ILE A 24 8.97 0.34 -0.25
CA ILE A 24 10.11 -0.49 0.13
C ILE A 24 9.78 -1.13 1.48
N ILE A 25 9.58 -2.45 1.49
CA ILE A 25 9.15 -3.19 2.68
C ILE A 25 10.36 -3.49 3.57
N CYS A 26 11.39 -4.09 2.99
CA CYS A 26 12.59 -4.49 3.73
C CYS A 26 13.78 -4.68 2.77
N VAL A 27 14.97 -4.29 3.20
CA VAL A 27 16.22 -4.54 2.50
C VAL A 27 16.70 -5.95 2.84
N LEU A 28 16.92 -6.77 1.83
CA LEU A 28 17.35 -8.17 1.99
C LEU A 28 18.87 -8.30 2.09
N ASN A 29 19.58 -7.66 1.17
CA ASN A 29 21.02 -7.77 1.09
C ASN A 29 21.65 -6.57 0.39
N VAL A 30 22.86 -6.22 0.80
CA VAL A 30 23.69 -5.21 0.15
C VAL A 30 24.71 -5.89 -0.74
N THR A 31 24.57 -5.65 -2.04
CA THR A 31 25.39 -6.28 -3.09
C THR A 31 26.73 -5.58 -3.26
N ASN A 32 26.74 -4.25 -3.18
CA ASN A 32 27.94 -3.47 -3.44
C ASN A 32 27.88 -2.11 -2.71
N ILE A 33 29.05 -1.63 -2.28
CA ILE A 33 29.24 -0.29 -1.72
C ILE A 33 30.40 0.34 -2.49
N SER A 34 30.16 1.47 -3.14
CA SER A 34 31.20 2.18 -3.88
C SER A 34 32.31 2.67 -2.95
N PRO A 35 33.53 2.94 -3.47
CA PRO A 35 34.49 3.78 -2.77
C PRO A 35 33.84 5.11 -2.38
N GLY A 36 34.16 5.62 -1.19
CA GLY A 36 33.63 6.88 -0.69
C GLY A 36 34.23 8.07 -1.41
N LYS A 37 33.39 9.00 -1.85
CA LYS A 37 33.80 10.27 -2.46
C LYS A 37 33.67 11.40 -1.45
N VAL A 38 34.78 12.01 -1.05
CA VAL A 38 34.75 13.16 -0.15
C VAL A 38 34.13 14.37 -0.85
N LEU A 39 33.15 14.98 -0.21
CA LEU A 39 32.49 16.20 -0.68
C LEU A 39 33.37 17.40 -0.36
N SER A 40 33.64 18.22 -1.38
CA SER A 40 34.44 19.43 -1.23
C SER A 40 33.79 20.40 -0.25
N GLY A 41 34.53 20.78 0.80
CA GLY A 41 34.12 21.83 1.74
C GLY A 41 33.29 21.39 2.96
N SER A 42 32.81 20.14 3.04
CA SER A 42 32.01 19.66 4.19
C SER A 42 32.71 18.61 5.05
N GLY A 43 33.81 18.02 4.57
CA GLY A 43 34.49 16.90 5.25
C GLY A 43 33.67 15.60 5.26
N LEU A 44 32.47 15.58 4.65
CA LEU A 44 31.61 14.41 4.52
C LEU A 44 32.03 13.55 3.33
N ALA A 45 31.69 12.27 3.35
CA ALA A 45 31.91 11.35 2.24
C ALA A 45 30.59 10.72 1.77
N GLU A 46 30.40 10.68 0.46
CA GLU A 46 29.24 10.07 -0.21
C GLU A 46 29.59 8.65 -0.66
N PHE A 47 28.66 7.71 -0.43
CA PHE A 47 28.79 6.30 -0.81
C PHE A 47 27.55 5.89 -1.59
N VAL A 48 27.75 5.31 -2.78
CA VAL A 48 26.67 4.71 -3.56
C VAL A 48 26.51 3.26 -3.13
N VAL A 49 25.33 2.92 -2.61
CA VAL A 49 25.02 1.57 -2.12
C VAL A 49 24.03 0.88 -3.05
N GLN A 50 24.41 -0.29 -3.56
CA GLN A 50 23.53 -1.15 -4.36
C GLN A 50 22.99 -2.27 -3.46
N TYR A 51 21.66 -2.36 -3.36
CA TYR A 51 20.98 -3.30 -2.48
C TYR A 51 19.79 -3.96 -3.17
N GLN A 52 19.40 -5.12 -2.63
CA GLN A 52 18.18 -5.83 -2.99
C GLN A 52 17.15 -5.60 -1.89
N ALA A 53 15.89 -5.36 -2.28
CA ALA A 53 14.81 -5.13 -1.34
C ALA A 53 13.52 -5.82 -1.81
N ILE A 54 12.68 -6.19 -0.85
CA ILE A 54 11.28 -6.53 -1.11
C ILE A 54 10.52 -5.23 -1.29
N VAL A 55 9.83 -5.10 -2.42
CA VAL A 55 8.99 -3.94 -2.73
C VAL A 55 7.55 -4.37 -2.98
N PHE A 56 6.61 -3.54 -2.56
CA PHE A 56 5.20 -3.67 -2.89
C PHE A 56 4.80 -2.54 -3.84
N LYS A 57 4.42 -2.88 -5.07
CA LYS A 57 4.00 -1.91 -6.08
C LYS A 57 2.66 -2.34 -6.67
N PRO A 58 1.56 -1.65 -6.34
CA PRO A 58 0.25 -2.00 -6.87
C PRO A 58 0.11 -1.58 -8.34
N TYR A 59 -0.74 -2.31 -9.07
CA TYR A 59 -1.10 -2.00 -10.45
C TYR A 59 -2.60 -1.82 -10.65
N LYS A 60 -2.97 -1.01 -11.65
CA LYS A 60 -4.36 -0.90 -12.09
C LYS A 60 -4.79 -2.22 -12.71
N GLY A 61 -5.94 -2.74 -12.28
CA GLY A 61 -6.51 -4.01 -12.69
C GLY A 61 -6.13 -5.19 -11.81
N GLU A 62 -5.22 -5.00 -10.85
CA GLU A 62 -4.82 -6.04 -9.90
C GLU A 62 -5.97 -6.37 -8.93
N VAL A 63 -6.22 -7.65 -8.71
CA VAL A 63 -7.17 -8.15 -7.71
C VAL A 63 -6.40 -8.52 -6.47
N VAL A 64 -6.77 -7.91 -5.35
CA VAL A 64 -6.06 -8.04 -4.07
C VAL A 64 -7.05 -8.24 -2.93
N ASP A 65 -6.58 -8.95 -1.91
CA ASP A 65 -7.31 -9.15 -0.67
C ASP A 65 -6.90 -8.05 0.31
N ALA A 66 -7.89 -7.45 0.97
CA ALA A 66 -7.71 -6.30 1.85
C ALA A 66 -8.47 -6.50 3.16
N ILE A 67 -8.01 -5.82 4.21
CA ILE A 67 -8.69 -5.79 5.51
C ILE A 67 -9.41 -4.45 5.65
N VAL A 68 -10.72 -4.50 5.87
CA VAL A 68 -11.54 -3.29 6.01
C VAL A 68 -11.18 -2.55 7.30
N THR A 69 -10.81 -1.27 7.19
CA THR A 69 -10.35 -0.47 8.33
C THR A 69 -11.43 0.46 8.86
N SER A 70 -12.26 1.00 7.97
CA SER A 70 -13.41 1.85 8.34
C SER A 70 -14.50 1.81 7.27
N VAL A 71 -15.74 1.95 7.70
CA VAL A 71 -16.92 1.95 6.84
C VAL A 71 -17.74 3.20 7.12
N ASN A 72 -18.02 3.97 6.07
CA ASN A 72 -18.76 5.22 6.14
C ASN A 72 -19.88 5.23 5.07
N GLN A 73 -20.79 6.20 5.13
CA GLN A 73 -21.90 6.31 4.16
C GLN A 73 -21.45 6.48 2.70
N ILE A 74 -20.25 7.05 2.47
CA ILE A 74 -19.71 7.29 1.12
C ILE A 74 -18.95 6.09 0.53
N GLY A 75 -18.61 5.11 1.35
CA GLY A 75 -17.77 3.97 0.99
C GLY A 75 -17.01 3.41 2.19
N PHE A 76 -16.11 2.46 1.94
CA PHE A 76 -15.22 1.93 2.96
C PHE A 76 -13.75 2.08 2.58
N PHE A 77 -12.90 2.11 3.60
CA PHE A 77 -11.45 2.01 3.46
C PHE A 77 -11.01 0.59 3.81
N ALA A 78 -10.06 0.06 3.04
CA ALA A 78 -9.43 -1.22 3.30
C ALA A 78 -7.93 -1.12 3.06
N ASP A 79 -7.16 -1.82 3.88
CA ASP A 79 -5.69 -1.84 3.77
C ASP A 79 -5.23 -3.14 3.11
N VAL A 80 -4.36 -2.98 2.11
CA VAL A 80 -3.64 -4.04 1.40
C VAL A 80 -2.17 -3.89 1.77
N GLY A 81 -1.77 -4.50 2.89
CA GLY A 81 -0.46 -4.25 3.47
C GLY A 81 -0.26 -2.74 3.78
N PRO A 82 0.73 -2.06 3.18
CA PRO A 82 0.95 -0.62 3.39
C PRO A 82 0.08 0.29 2.51
N LEU A 83 -0.71 -0.25 1.59
CA LEU A 83 -1.55 0.52 0.67
C LEU A 83 -2.97 0.66 1.23
N GLN A 84 -3.44 1.90 1.36
CA GLN A 84 -4.84 2.17 1.64
C GLN A 84 -5.64 2.28 0.34
N VAL A 85 -6.71 1.50 0.27
CA VAL A 85 -7.66 1.47 -0.85
C VAL A 85 -9.01 2.03 -0.38
N PHE A 86 -9.57 2.96 -1.15
CA PHE A 86 -10.93 3.44 -0.95
C PHE A 86 -11.88 2.81 -1.98
N VAL A 87 -12.98 2.22 -1.51
CA VAL A 87 -14.05 1.71 -2.36
C VAL A 87 -15.29 2.57 -2.12
N ALA A 88 -15.61 3.41 -3.10
CA ALA A 88 -16.80 4.27 -3.04
C ALA A 88 -18.08 3.43 -3.19
N GLN A 89 -19.18 3.86 -2.58
CA GLN A 89 -20.49 3.18 -2.69
C GLN A 89 -20.90 2.91 -4.15
N LYS A 90 -20.61 3.85 -5.06
CA LYS A 90 -20.91 3.72 -6.50
C LYS A 90 -20.12 2.61 -7.22
N LEU A 91 -19.04 2.14 -6.62
CA LEU A 91 -18.15 1.08 -7.11
C LEU A 91 -18.42 -0.26 -6.42
N MET A 92 -19.51 -0.35 -5.66
CA MET A 92 -20.07 -1.58 -5.10
C MET A 92 -21.26 -2.03 -5.96
N PRO A 93 -21.67 -3.31 -5.85
CA PRO A 93 -22.96 -3.77 -6.35
C PRO A 93 -24.14 -2.97 -5.76
N ASN A 94 -25.24 -2.87 -6.50
CA ASN A 94 -26.36 -1.96 -6.17
C ASN A 94 -27.21 -2.43 -4.98
N ASP A 95 -27.10 -3.69 -4.59
CA ASP A 95 -27.79 -4.32 -3.47
C ASP A 95 -27.18 -3.91 -2.11
N PHE A 96 -25.90 -3.51 -2.07
CA PHE A 96 -25.26 -3.08 -0.84
C PHE A 96 -25.84 -1.75 -0.32
N LYS A 97 -26.37 -1.80 0.90
CA LYS A 97 -26.90 -0.63 1.63
C LYS A 97 -26.07 -0.37 2.87
N PHE A 98 -25.83 0.91 3.14
CA PHE A 98 -25.15 1.35 4.35
C PHE A 98 -26.10 1.27 5.55
N ASP A 99 -25.68 0.59 6.61
CA ASP A 99 -26.35 0.56 7.91
C ASP A 99 -25.57 1.44 8.90
N SER A 100 -26.24 2.46 9.46
CA SER A 100 -25.60 3.40 10.40
C SER A 100 -25.60 2.90 11.85
N ASN A 101 -26.40 1.89 12.20
CA ASN A 101 -26.51 1.41 13.59
C ASN A 101 -25.32 0.52 13.97
N GLY A 102 -24.79 -0.22 13.01
CA GLY A 102 -23.47 -0.84 13.06
C GLY A 102 -22.79 -0.57 11.73
N PRO A 103 -21.79 0.35 11.65
CA PRO A 103 -21.28 0.87 10.39
C PRO A 103 -20.77 -0.26 9.49
N CYS A 104 -21.62 -0.66 8.55
CA CYS A 104 -21.37 -1.75 7.61
C CYS A 104 -22.13 -1.49 6.30
N TYR A 105 -21.69 -2.16 5.24
CA TYR A 105 -22.49 -2.32 4.04
C TYR A 105 -23.07 -3.73 4.01
N ARG A 106 -24.40 -3.84 4.01
CA ARG A 106 -25.12 -5.11 3.94
C ARG A 106 -25.71 -5.27 2.54
N GLY A 107 -25.26 -6.28 1.81
CA GLY A 107 -25.89 -6.80 0.60
C GLY A 107 -26.81 -7.97 0.94
N ASP A 108 -27.32 -8.67 -0.09
CA ASP A 108 -28.26 -9.78 0.12
C ASP A 108 -27.59 -10.97 0.83
N ASP A 109 -26.37 -11.35 0.39
CA ASP A 109 -25.63 -12.50 0.93
C ASP A 109 -24.28 -12.13 1.60
N GLN A 110 -23.90 -10.85 1.54
CA GLN A 110 -22.57 -10.38 1.97
C GLN A 110 -22.68 -9.18 2.91
N MET A 111 -21.73 -9.08 3.85
CA MET A 111 -21.63 -7.97 4.78
C MET A 111 -20.19 -7.47 4.86
N ILE A 112 -19.99 -6.18 4.54
CA ILE A 112 -18.69 -5.50 4.65
C ILE A 112 -18.69 -4.69 5.93
N GLU A 113 -17.92 -5.13 6.91
CA GLU A 113 -17.77 -4.47 8.21
C GLU A 113 -16.30 -4.27 8.56
N LYS A 114 -16.05 -3.44 9.59
CA LYS A 114 -14.70 -3.22 10.09
C LYS A 114 -14.03 -4.54 10.50
N ASN A 115 -12.76 -4.70 10.14
CA ASN A 115 -11.94 -5.90 10.29
C ASN A 115 -12.36 -7.09 9.40
N GLY A 116 -13.39 -6.96 8.57
CA GLY A 116 -13.73 -7.96 7.57
C GLY A 116 -12.68 -8.05 6.45
N GLN A 117 -12.54 -9.24 5.86
CA GLN A 117 -11.71 -9.46 4.69
C GLN A 117 -12.53 -9.25 3.42
N VAL A 118 -11.97 -8.53 2.46
CA VAL A 118 -12.62 -8.20 1.20
C VAL A 118 -11.65 -8.38 0.04
N ARG A 119 -12.11 -9.04 -1.02
CA ARG A 119 -11.42 -9.10 -2.31
C ARG A 119 -11.89 -7.95 -3.17
N LEU A 120 -10.96 -7.12 -3.63
CA LEU A 120 -11.26 -5.95 -4.46
C LEU A 120 -10.34 -5.89 -5.68
N LYS A 121 -10.78 -5.21 -6.73
CA LYS A 121 -9.95 -4.88 -7.89
C LYS A 121 -9.55 -3.41 -7.88
N ILE A 122 -8.27 -3.12 -8.05
CA ILE A 122 -7.75 -1.75 -8.14
C ILE A 122 -8.16 -1.14 -9.49
N VAL A 123 -8.91 -0.04 -9.47
CA VAL A 123 -9.34 0.69 -10.68
C VAL A 123 -8.53 1.95 -10.95
N GLY A 124 -7.92 2.52 -9.91
CA GLY A 124 -7.12 3.74 -10.04
C GLY A 124 -6.05 3.81 -8.96
N LEU A 125 -4.91 4.41 -9.32
CA LEU A 125 -3.80 4.69 -8.42
C LEU A 125 -3.48 6.18 -8.47
N LYS A 126 -3.29 6.78 -7.30
CA LYS A 126 -2.85 8.16 -7.14
C LYS A 126 -1.55 8.16 -6.37
N TYR A 127 -0.47 8.49 -7.07
CA TYR A 127 0.86 8.65 -6.48
C TYR A 127 0.98 10.04 -5.85
N GLN A 128 1.37 10.09 -4.59
CA GLN A 128 1.79 11.30 -3.88
C GLN A 128 3.28 11.19 -3.53
N ALA A 129 3.85 12.26 -2.95
CA ALA A 129 5.30 12.34 -2.71
C ALA A 129 5.84 11.18 -1.85
N THR A 130 5.09 10.71 -0.86
CA THR A 130 5.51 9.67 0.10
C THR A 130 4.47 8.56 0.29
N GLN A 131 3.38 8.59 -0.47
CA GLN A 131 2.26 7.65 -0.31
C GLN A 131 1.63 7.33 -1.66
N ILE A 132 1.03 6.14 -1.75
CA ILE A 132 0.18 5.74 -2.86
C ILE A 132 -1.20 5.51 -2.28
N ASN A 133 -2.21 6.15 -2.85
CA ASN A 133 -3.60 5.85 -2.54
C ASN A 133 -4.24 5.16 -3.73
N ALA A 134 -5.10 4.19 -3.47
CA ALA A 134 -5.80 3.45 -4.50
C ALA A 134 -7.31 3.66 -4.40
N VAL A 135 -7.97 3.56 -5.55
CA VAL A 135 -9.42 3.40 -5.63
C VAL A 135 -9.69 1.98 -6.11
N GLY A 136 -10.55 1.27 -5.40
CA GLY A 136 -10.94 -0.10 -5.68
C GLY A 136 -12.41 -0.23 -6.10
N THR A 137 -12.76 -1.38 -6.66
CA THR A 137 -14.16 -1.80 -6.92
C THR A 137 -14.38 -3.22 -6.45
N ILE A 138 -15.62 -3.52 -6.06
CA ILE A 138 -16.12 -4.87 -5.77
C ILE A 138 -17.34 -5.21 -6.64
N LYS A 139 -17.53 -4.50 -7.76
CA LYS A 139 -18.72 -4.60 -8.61
C LYS A 139 -18.70 -5.78 -9.59
N GLU A 140 -17.54 -6.39 -9.78
CA GLU A 140 -17.36 -7.51 -10.70
C GLU A 140 -17.52 -8.85 -10.00
N ASP A 141 -17.72 -9.90 -10.79
CA ASP A 141 -17.91 -11.26 -10.28
C ASP A 141 -16.70 -11.72 -9.45
N TYR A 142 -16.96 -12.54 -8.42
CA TYR A 142 -15.96 -13.09 -7.50
C TYR A 142 -15.21 -12.05 -6.64
N LEU A 143 -15.71 -10.81 -6.58
CA LEU A 143 -15.26 -9.78 -5.65
C LEU A 143 -16.24 -9.64 -4.48
N GLY A 144 -15.80 -8.94 -3.43
CA GLY A 144 -16.58 -8.73 -2.21
C GLY A 144 -16.01 -9.48 -1.01
N GLN A 145 -16.87 -9.82 -0.05
CA GLN A 145 -16.45 -10.44 1.20
C GLN A 145 -15.79 -11.79 0.96
N ILE A 146 -14.69 -12.05 1.68
CA ILE A 146 -14.04 -13.36 1.75
C ILE A 146 -14.48 -14.00 3.07
N GLN A 147 -15.06 -15.19 3.00
CA GLN A 147 -15.40 -16.02 4.17
C GLN A 147 -14.27 -17.01 4.48
#